data_AF-A0A9D6D9N2-F1
#
_entry.id   AF-A0A9D6D9N2-F1
#
_cell.length_a   1.000
_cell.length_b   1.000
_cell.length_c   1.000
_cell.angle_alpha   90.00
_cell.angle_beta   90.00
_cell.angle_gamma   90.00
#
_symmetry.space_group_name_H-M   'P 1'
#
loop_
_entity.id
_entity.type
_entity.pdbx_description
1 polymer ?
#
loop_
_entity_poly.entity_id
_entity_poly.type
_entity_poly.pdbx_seq_one_letter_code
_entity_poly.pdbx_strand_id
1 'polypeptide(L)'
;MITETLITHGGDLIEWRESSGYVDKPPRRIAPTALKIEFSKAPKSLRIYHKTNGTLLWHKESSAPSKVVPGKASEEDLAVQPAIPHAIEGHVSDPTGHYLPRTFAFTLGNTSEHRIALYHSPLGARFSKAGGIYGCVAFEDKTIAAWALIQLTVTPSLGAPLKFAAQADAYGEFRLPLDRLPALTKDAHQLTYAAKLEVKASKLATPESPLDLDLLPPVKLAKGKDSKGKSVFANALDLTITPGTVTNVTSPKHPMITLKS
;
A
#
# COMPACT_ATOMS: atom_id res chain seq x y z
N MET A 1 37.52 -0.40 39.89
CA MET A 1 36.38 0.27 39.27
C MET A 1 35.83 -0.70 38.22
N ILE A 2 34.62 -1.22 38.41
CA ILE A 2 34.00 -2.14 37.43
C ILE A 2 33.25 -1.28 36.43
N THR A 3 33.58 -1.38 35.16
CA THR A 3 32.86 -0.72 34.07
C THR A 3 31.52 -1.42 33.87
N GLU A 4 30.40 -0.69 33.88
CA GLU A 4 29.08 -1.26 33.60
C GLU A 4 28.71 -1.05 32.12
N THR A 5 28.00 -2.02 31.53
CA THR A 5 27.42 -1.89 30.20
C THR A 5 25.90 -1.78 30.31
N LEU A 6 25.34 -0.68 29.80
CA LEU A 6 23.90 -0.51 29.62
C LEU A 6 23.49 -1.12 28.28
N ILE A 7 22.58 -2.08 28.32
CA ILE A 7 21.97 -2.71 27.15
C ILE A 7 20.53 -2.22 27.09
N THR A 8 20.06 -1.82 25.91
CA THR A 8 18.67 -1.44 25.66
C THR A 8 18.17 -2.21 24.44
N HIS A 9 17.09 -2.97 24.59
CA HIS A 9 16.46 -3.64 23.46
C HIS A 9 15.45 -2.69 22.80
N GLY A 10 15.52 -2.60 21.47
CA GLY A 10 14.61 -1.78 20.67
C GLY A 10 13.17 -2.30 20.76
N GLY A 11 12.20 -1.40 20.66
CA GLY A 11 10.81 -1.76 20.41
C GLY A 11 10.55 -2.12 18.94
N ASP A 12 9.33 -2.51 18.62
CA ASP A 12 8.90 -2.68 17.23
C ASP A 12 8.84 -1.31 16.52
N LEU A 13 9.06 -1.29 15.21
CA LEU A 13 9.07 -0.06 14.40
C LEU A 13 8.01 -0.14 13.32
N ILE A 14 7.13 0.87 13.24
CA ILE A 14 6.30 1.09 12.05
C ILE A 14 7.04 1.99 11.08
N GLU A 15 7.27 1.50 9.87
CA GLU A 15 7.74 2.27 8.74
C GLU A 15 6.57 2.58 7.80
N TRP A 16 6.23 3.87 7.69
CA TRP A 16 5.23 4.36 6.74
C TRP A 16 5.88 4.57 5.38
N ARG A 17 5.34 3.93 4.34
CA ARG A 17 5.96 3.92 3.01
C ARG A 17 5.01 4.38 1.93
N GLU A 18 5.53 5.15 0.98
CA GLU A 18 4.82 5.44 -0.27
C GLU A 18 4.85 4.20 -1.19
N SER A 19 3.68 3.71 -1.57
CA SER A 19 3.53 2.51 -2.42
C SER A 19 2.81 2.76 -3.75
N SER A 20 2.50 4.01 -4.09
CA SER A 20 1.92 4.39 -5.38
C SER A 20 2.92 4.36 -6.54
N GLY A 21 2.43 4.02 -7.74
CA GLY A 21 3.22 4.00 -8.97
C GLY A 21 4.06 2.73 -9.08
N TYR A 22 5.29 2.85 -9.61
CA TYR A 22 6.18 1.70 -9.85
C TYR A 22 6.51 0.94 -8.55
N VAL A 23 6.21 -0.35 -8.52
CA VAL A 23 6.28 -1.19 -7.31
C VAL A 23 7.73 -1.47 -6.90
N ASP A 24 8.62 -1.72 -7.86
CA ASP A 24 10.01 -2.08 -7.60
C ASP A 24 10.93 -0.83 -7.45
N LYS A 25 10.36 0.31 -7.04
CA LYS A 25 11.13 1.52 -6.71
C LYS A 25 11.78 1.38 -5.33
N PRO A 26 12.91 2.07 -5.08
CA PRO A 26 13.46 2.18 -3.72
C PRO A 26 12.37 2.69 -2.75
N PRO A 27 12.21 2.06 -1.58
CA PRO A 27 11.15 2.43 -0.65
C PRO A 27 11.32 3.88 -0.21
N ARG A 28 10.25 4.67 -0.35
CA ARG A 28 10.22 6.05 0.10
C ARG A 28 9.46 6.14 1.41
N ARG A 29 10.14 6.58 2.46
CA ARG A 29 9.58 6.76 3.80
C ARG A 29 8.74 8.03 3.86
N ILE A 30 7.66 7.94 4.60
CA ILE A 30 6.80 9.07 4.95
C ILE A 30 7.07 9.39 6.41
N ALA A 31 7.41 10.65 6.69
CA ALA A 31 7.64 11.08 8.06
C ALA A 31 6.32 11.00 8.85
N PRO A 32 6.28 10.34 10.03
CA PRO A 32 5.08 10.27 10.84
C PRO A 32 4.52 11.65 11.23
N THR A 33 5.35 12.69 11.29
CA THR A 33 4.92 14.07 11.59
C THR A 33 4.02 14.67 10.50
N ALA A 34 4.02 14.11 9.29
CA ALA A 34 3.11 14.47 8.21
C ALA A 34 1.76 13.71 8.28
N LEU A 35 1.63 12.76 9.21
CA LEU A 35 0.48 11.86 9.32
C LEU A 35 -0.24 12.07 10.64
N LYS A 36 -1.55 11.85 10.62
CA LYS A 36 -2.37 11.68 11.82
C LYS A 36 -2.52 10.18 12.05
N ILE A 37 -1.90 9.67 13.11
CA ILE A 37 -1.85 8.25 13.45
C ILE A 37 -2.58 8.05 14.77
N GLU A 38 -3.60 7.20 14.76
CA GLU A 38 -4.39 6.87 15.94
C GLU A 38 -4.40 5.36 16.16
N PHE A 39 -4.17 4.94 17.40
CA PHE A 39 -4.20 3.53 17.78
C PHE A 39 -5.53 3.24 18.45
N SER A 40 -6.39 2.46 17.79
CA SER A 40 -7.69 2.05 18.32
C SER A 40 -7.53 0.91 19.34
N LYS A 41 -6.49 0.10 19.18
CA LYS A 41 -6.13 -0.98 20.10
C LYS A 41 -4.63 -0.96 20.33
N ALA A 42 -4.24 -0.54 21.53
CA ALA A 42 -2.87 -0.61 22.01
C ALA A 42 -2.87 -0.84 23.52
N PRO A 43 -1.95 -1.64 24.07
CA PRO A 43 -1.84 -1.81 25.51
C PRO A 43 -1.44 -0.49 26.17
N LYS A 44 -1.99 -0.19 27.35
CA LYS A 44 -1.75 1.08 28.08
C LYS A 44 -0.27 1.29 28.45
N SER A 45 0.49 0.20 28.56
CA SER A 45 1.93 0.17 28.82
C SER A 45 2.78 0.57 27.61
N LEU A 46 2.19 0.66 26.41
CA LEU A 46 2.88 1.00 25.18
C LEU A 46 3.17 2.50 25.13
N ARG A 47 4.45 2.83 24.95
CA ARG A 47 4.90 4.19 24.62
C ARG A 47 5.15 4.29 23.13
N ILE A 48 4.60 5.34 22.54
CA ILE A 48 4.63 5.57 21.10
C ILE A 48 5.46 6.82 20.84
N TYR A 49 6.48 6.69 20.00
CA TYR A 49 7.33 7.82 19.62
C TYR A 49 7.39 7.96 18.11
N HIS A 50 6.96 9.12 17.63
CA HIS A 50 7.11 9.49 16.23
C HIS A 50 8.51 10.05 16.00
N LYS A 51 9.29 9.36 15.15
CA LYS A 51 10.64 9.77 14.73
C LYS A 51 10.63 9.98 13.21
N THR A 52 11.62 10.69 12.68
CA THR A 52 11.72 10.99 11.24
C THR A 52 11.60 9.75 10.35
N ASN A 53 12.14 8.62 10.80
CA ASN A 53 12.21 7.38 10.02
C ASN A 53 11.04 6.41 10.27
N GLY A 54 10.12 6.70 11.20
CA GLY A 54 9.04 5.79 11.56
C GLY A 54 8.48 6.02 12.96
N THR A 55 7.50 5.19 13.34
CA THR A 55 6.88 5.23 14.66
C THR A 55 7.41 4.08 15.51
N LEU A 56 8.19 4.42 16.53
CA LEU A 56 8.74 3.46 17.48
C LEU A 56 7.68 3.09 18.53
N LEU A 57 7.47 1.79 18.71
CA LEU A 57 6.51 1.21 19.64
C LEU A 57 7.30 0.54 20.77
N TRP A 58 7.44 1.25 21.88
CA TRP A 58 8.26 0.81 22.99
C TRP A 58 7.39 0.32 24.15
N HIS A 59 7.55 -0.96 24.51
CA HIS A 59 6.83 -1.55 25.63
C HIS A 59 7.60 -1.33 26.94
N LYS A 60 6.97 -0.67 27.93
CA LYS A 60 7.59 -0.42 29.24
C LYS A 60 7.74 -1.71 30.07
N GLU A 61 6.85 -2.67 29.86
CA GLU A 61 6.72 -3.89 30.68
C GLU A 61 7.29 -5.14 30.00
N SER A 62 8.11 -5.00 28.95
CA SER A 62 8.93 -6.17 28.56
C SER A 62 9.88 -6.46 29.73
N SER A 63 10.16 -7.72 30.01
CA SER A 63 10.92 -8.14 31.19
C SER A 63 12.33 -7.53 31.30
N ALA A 64 12.84 -6.89 30.25
CA ALA A 64 13.96 -5.94 30.33
C ALA A 64 14.00 -5.04 29.08
N PRO A 65 13.41 -3.82 29.08
CA PRO A 65 13.67 -2.87 28.00
C PRO A 65 15.13 -2.38 28.05
N SER A 66 15.74 -2.45 29.24
CA SER A 66 17.13 -2.12 29.48
C SER A 66 17.69 -2.94 30.65
N LYS A 67 18.87 -3.53 30.49
CA LYS A 67 19.61 -4.25 31.54
C LYS A 67 20.98 -3.59 31.72
N VAL A 68 21.41 -3.43 32.97
CA VAL A 68 22.79 -3.04 33.28
C VAL A 68 23.54 -4.30 33.66
N VAL A 69 24.65 -4.57 32.98
CA VAL A 69 25.51 -5.71 33.28
C VAL A 69 26.89 -5.22 33.73
N PRO A 70 27.47 -5.81 34.79
CA PRO A 70 28.83 -5.49 35.19
C PRO A 70 29.82 -6.06 34.17
N GLY A 71 30.77 -5.24 33.73
CA GLY A 71 31.76 -5.61 32.70
C GLY A 71 31.21 -5.51 31.28
N LYS A 72 31.85 -6.25 30.37
CA LYS A 72 31.46 -6.32 28.94
C LYS A 72 30.24 -7.24 28.78
N ALA A 73 29.22 -6.77 28.06
CA ALA A 73 28.05 -7.58 27.71
C ALA A 73 28.42 -8.88 26.98
N SER A 74 27.83 -10.00 27.40
CA SER A 74 27.93 -11.28 26.69
C SER A 74 27.00 -11.32 25.47
N GLU A 75 27.16 -12.32 24.59
CA GLU A 75 26.21 -12.53 23.48
C GLU A 75 24.79 -12.84 23.98
N GLU A 76 24.67 -13.50 25.14
CA GLU A 76 23.40 -13.81 25.80
C GLU A 76 22.72 -12.54 26.34
N ASP A 77 23.51 -11.59 26.86
CA ASP A 77 23.01 -10.30 27.31
C ASP A 77 22.50 -9.43 26.15
N LEU A 78 23.05 -9.63 24.94
CA LEU A 78 22.61 -8.96 23.71
C LEU A 78 21.42 -9.65 23.03
N ALA A 79 21.08 -10.89 23.44
CA ALA A 79 19.98 -11.63 22.86
C ALA A 79 18.64 -10.93 23.16
N VAL A 80 17.85 -10.71 22.10
CA VAL A 80 16.53 -10.08 22.20
C VAL A 80 15.65 -10.92 23.12
N GLN A 81 15.15 -10.31 24.17
CA GLN A 81 14.22 -10.96 25.09
C GLN A 81 12.85 -11.12 24.41
N PRO A 82 12.24 -12.31 24.45
CA PRO A 82 10.91 -12.53 23.90
C PRO A 82 9.90 -11.64 24.63
N ALA A 83 9.22 -10.75 23.91
CA ALA A 83 8.16 -9.94 24.47
C ALA A 83 6.81 -10.65 24.30
N ILE A 84 5.87 -10.37 25.22
CA ILE A 84 4.51 -10.92 25.14
C ILE A 84 3.85 -10.36 23.87
N PRO A 85 3.29 -11.21 23.00
CA PRO A 85 2.63 -10.72 21.80
C PRO A 85 1.39 -9.89 22.10
N HIS A 86 1.26 -8.73 21.47
CA HIS A 86 0.09 -7.86 21.62
C HIS A 86 -0.47 -7.46 20.26
N ALA A 87 -1.78 -7.65 20.07
CA ALA A 87 -2.46 -7.16 18.89
C ALA A 87 -2.54 -5.63 18.91
N ILE A 88 -2.06 -5.01 17.84
CA ILE A 88 -2.19 -3.59 17.56
C ILE A 88 -3.14 -3.39 16.40
N GLU A 89 -4.04 -2.44 16.58
CA GLU A 89 -4.92 -1.94 15.53
C GLU A 89 -4.92 -0.42 15.58
N GLY A 90 -5.03 0.20 14.41
CA GLY A 90 -5.09 1.65 14.30
C GLY A 90 -5.50 2.13 12.94
N HIS A 91 -5.55 3.44 12.84
CA HIS A 91 -5.92 4.20 11.66
C HIS A 91 -4.82 5.24 11.40
N VAL A 92 -4.53 5.45 10.13
CA VAL A 92 -3.65 6.53 9.67
C VAL A 92 -4.38 7.34 8.61
N SER A 93 -4.21 8.66 8.68
CA SER A 93 -4.64 9.61 7.67
C SER A 93 -3.58 10.67 7.44
N ASP A 94 -3.66 11.34 6.29
CA ASP A 94 -2.84 12.49 5.98
C ASP A 94 -3.71 13.75 5.99
N PRO A 95 -3.49 14.69 6.92
CA PRO A 95 -4.25 15.94 7.00
C PRO A 95 -4.18 16.81 5.75
N THR A 96 -3.14 16.64 4.92
CA THR A 96 -2.96 17.40 3.66
C THR A 96 -3.68 16.76 2.47
N GLY A 97 -4.20 15.54 2.66
CA GLY A 97 -4.91 14.79 1.61
C GLY A 97 -4.00 14.27 0.50
N HIS A 98 -2.68 14.23 0.68
CA HIS A 98 -1.74 13.67 -0.30
C HIS A 98 -1.83 12.13 -0.34
N TYR A 99 -1.99 11.50 0.82
CA TYR A 99 -2.18 10.05 0.97
C TYR A 99 -3.61 9.69 1.38
N LEU A 100 -4.09 8.53 0.90
CA LEU A 100 -5.38 7.98 1.30
C LEU A 100 -5.30 7.39 2.72
N PRO A 101 -6.38 7.50 3.52
CA PRO A 101 -6.44 6.88 4.83
C PRO A 101 -6.45 5.34 4.70
N ARG A 102 -5.92 4.66 5.72
CA ARG A 102 -6.09 3.21 5.89
C ARG A 102 -6.17 2.83 7.36
N THR A 103 -6.75 1.68 7.62
CA THR A 103 -6.53 0.94 8.86
C THR A 103 -5.30 0.06 8.74
N PHE A 104 -4.72 -0.31 9.88
CA PHE A 104 -3.64 -1.27 9.98
C PHE A 104 -3.83 -2.15 11.20
N ALA A 105 -3.47 -3.43 11.07
CA ALA A 105 -3.42 -4.36 12.19
C ALA A 105 -2.20 -5.27 12.11
N PHE A 106 -1.52 -5.48 13.25
CA PHE A 106 -0.38 -6.39 13.35
C PHE A 106 -0.13 -6.81 14.80
N THR A 107 0.75 -7.78 15.00
CA THR A 107 1.14 -8.26 16.34
C THR A 107 2.51 -7.72 16.72
N LEU A 108 2.59 -7.01 17.84
CA LEU A 108 3.82 -6.59 18.51
C LEU A 108 4.50 -7.74 19.24
N GLY A 109 5.78 -7.59 19.55
CA GLY A 109 6.50 -8.43 20.50
C GLY A 109 7.73 -9.14 19.94
N ASN A 110 8.08 -8.89 18.68
CA ASN A 110 9.14 -9.62 17.96
C ASN A 110 10.30 -8.71 17.51
N THR A 111 10.39 -7.48 18.01
CA THR A 111 11.38 -6.46 17.55
C THR A 111 11.40 -6.31 16.03
N SER A 112 10.21 -6.39 15.43
CA SER A 112 9.98 -6.45 14.00
C SER A 112 9.79 -5.05 13.40
N GLU A 113 10.20 -4.94 12.15
CA GLU A 113 9.82 -3.81 11.31
C GLU A 113 8.47 -4.10 10.65
N HIS A 114 7.46 -3.31 10.98
CA HIS A 114 6.15 -3.33 10.35
C HIS A 114 6.11 -2.28 9.26
N ARG A 115 5.89 -2.69 8.02
CA ARG A 115 5.90 -1.80 6.85
C ARG A 115 4.47 -1.55 6.42
N ILE A 116 4.01 -0.32 6.58
CA ILE A 116 2.65 0.08 6.23
C ILE A 116 2.69 0.90 4.94
N ALA A 117 2.10 0.33 3.88
CA ALA A 117 1.97 0.96 2.58
C ALA A 117 0.87 2.04 2.58
N LEU A 118 1.21 3.25 2.16
CA LEU A 118 0.29 4.35 1.90
C LEU A 118 0.31 4.69 0.42
N TYR A 119 -0.87 4.90 -0.13
CA TYR A 119 -1.06 5.25 -1.53
C TYR A 119 -1.49 6.71 -1.64
N HIS A 120 -1.03 7.40 -2.68
CA HIS A 120 -1.48 8.73 -3.02
C HIS A 120 -2.98 8.75 -3.28
N SER A 121 -3.63 9.82 -2.83
CA SER A 121 -4.98 10.14 -3.28
C SER A 121 -4.99 10.52 -4.76
N PRO A 122 -6.15 10.47 -5.45
CA PRO A 122 -6.27 11.02 -6.80
C PRO A 122 -5.82 12.50 -6.89
N LEU A 123 -5.95 13.27 -5.81
CA LEU A 123 -5.47 14.66 -5.72
C LEU A 123 -3.95 14.76 -5.52
N GLY A 124 -3.37 13.83 -4.77
CA GLY A 124 -1.93 13.73 -4.50
C GLY A 124 -1.13 13.13 -5.67
N ALA A 125 -1.74 12.25 -6.46
CA ALA A 125 -1.12 11.60 -7.60
C ALA A 125 -0.91 12.57 -8.78
N ARG A 126 0.31 12.59 -9.33
CA ARG A 126 0.70 13.43 -10.47
C ARG A 126 1.20 12.57 -11.61
N PHE A 127 0.68 12.80 -12.81
CA PHE A 127 1.22 12.18 -14.02
C PHE A 127 2.53 12.85 -14.41
N SER A 128 3.54 12.05 -14.73
CA SER A 128 4.78 12.53 -15.32
C SER A 128 4.72 12.47 -16.85
N LYS A 129 5.86 12.77 -17.49
CA LYS A 129 6.03 12.64 -18.95
C LYS A 129 5.82 11.21 -19.47
N ALA A 130 5.89 10.20 -18.61
CA ALA A 130 5.61 8.82 -18.98
C ALA A 130 4.10 8.52 -19.09
N GLY A 131 3.25 9.45 -18.67
CA GLY A 131 1.79 9.30 -18.71
C GLY A 131 1.24 8.48 -17.56
N GLY A 132 0.07 7.88 -17.78
CA GLY A 132 -0.56 7.00 -16.81
C GLY A 132 -1.99 6.62 -17.14
N ILE A 133 -2.66 5.99 -16.19
CA ILE A 133 -4.08 5.67 -16.29
C ILE A 133 -4.88 6.26 -15.14
N TYR A 134 -6.14 6.53 -15.38
CA TYR A 134 -7.12 6.89 -14.35
C TYR A 134 -8.45 6.23 -14.65
N GLY A 135 -9.34 6.24 -13.67
CA GLY A 135 -10.69 5.73 -13.84
C GLY A 135 -11.45 5.68 -12.53
N CYS A 136 -12.64 5.09 -12.61
CA CYS A 136 -13.49 4.80 -11.47
C CYS A 136 -13.80 3.30 -11.44
N VAL A 137 -13.98 2.75 -10.23
CA VAL A 137 -14.19 1.32 -10.00
C VAL A 137 -15.46 1.12 -9.18
N ALA A 138 -16.36 0.26 -9.67
CA ALA A 138 -17.57 -0.12 -8.97
C ALA A 138 -17.90 -1.60 -9.20
N PHE A 139 -18.68 -2.18 -8.30
CA PHE A 139 -19.25 -3.51 -8.45
C PHE A 139 -20.38 -3.53 -9.49
N GLU A 140 -20.73 -4.72 -9.99
CA GLU A 140 -21.79 -4.93 -10.99
C GLU A 140 -23.16 -4.38 -10.56
N ASP A 141 -23.44 -4.39 -9.25
CA ASP A 141 -24.65 -3.80 -8.66
C ASP A 141 -24.59 -2.27 -8.53
N LYS A 142 -23.54 -1.64 -9.07
CA LYS A 142 -23.22 -0.19 -9.02
C LYS A 142 -22.77 0.31 -7.65
N THR A 143 -22.56 -0.55 -6.68
CA THR A 143 -21.90 -0.16 -5.42
C THR A 143 -20.48 0.26 -5.72
N ILE A 144 -20.07 1.43 -5.22
CA ILE A 144 -18.71 1.93 -5.40
C ILE A 144 -17.70 0.98 -4.73
N ALA A 145 -16.61 0.68 -5.43
CA ALA A 145 -15.52 -0.11 -4.87
C ALA A 145 -14.53 0.82 -4.14
N ALA A 146 -14.99 1.37 -3.01
CA ALA A 146 -14.21 2.29 -2.19
C ALA A 146 -12.89 1.63 -1.75
N TRP A 147 -11.79 2.38 -1.76
CA TRP A 147 -10.49 1.94 -1.27
C TRP A 147 -9.87 0.74 -2.01
N ALA A 148 -10.39 0.40 -3.19
CA ALA A 148 -9.89 -0.73 -3.99
C ALA A 148 -8.41 -0.56 -4.36
N LEU A 149 -7.65 -1.65 -4.30
CA LEU A 149 -6.25 -1.67 -4.75
C LEU A 149 -6.20 -2.05 -6.23
N ILE A 150 -5.63 -1.17 -7.03
CA ILE A 150 -5.45 -1.29 -8.47
C ILE A 150 -4.01 -1.72 -8.74
N GLN A 151 -3.83 -2.82 -9.48
CA GLN A 151 -2.52 -3.36 -9.82
C GLN A 151 -2.42 -3.51 -11.34
N LEU A 152 -1.43 -2.87 -11.94
CA LEU A 152 -1.18 -2.92 -13.38
C LEU A 152 0.19 -3.54 -13.64
N THR A 153 0.24 -4.58 -14.45
CA THR A 153 1.48 -5.12 -15.00
C THR A 153 1.58 -4.71 -16.45
N VAL A 154 2.59 -3.91 -16.81
CA VAL A 154 2.87 -3.52 -18.20
C VAL A 154 4.04 -4.34 -18.70
N THR A 155 3.93 -4.88 -19.90
CA THR A 155 4.99 -5.67 -20.56
C THR A 155 5.54 -4.89 -21.75
N PRO A 156 6.66 -4.16 -21.59
CA PRO A 156 7.34 -3.52 -22.69
C PRO A 156 7.82 -4.55 -23.73
N SER A 157 8.01 -4.11 -24.98
CA SER A 157 8.53 -4.97 -26.06
C SER A 157 9.93 -5.50 -25.79
N LEU A 158 10.72 -4.75 -25.02
CA LEU A 158 12.06 -5.10 -24.59
C LEU A 158 12.16 -4.89 -23.07
N GLY A 159 12.52 -5.94 -22.33
CA GLY A 159 12.72 -5.89 -20.89
C GLY A 159 11.71 -6.70 -20.08
N ALA A 160 11.88 -6.67 -18.77
CA ALA A 160 11.00 -7.37 -17.84
C ALA A 160 9.66 -6.62 -17.66
N PRO A 161 8.57 -7.33 -17.33
CA PRO A 161 7.31 -6.68 -16.95
C PRO A 161 7.50 -5.72 -15.78
N LEU A 162 6.89 -4.55 -15.89
CA LEU A 162 6.91 -3.51 -14.87
C LEU A 162 5.58 -3.51 -14.13
N LYS A 163 5.64 -3.49 -12.80
CA LYS A 163 4.46 -3.52 -11.93
C LYS A 163 4.19 -2.14 -11.36
N PHE A 164 2.92 -1.77 -11.34
CA PHE A 164 2.44 -0.49 -10.85
C PHE A 164 1.23 -0.71 -9.93
N ALA A 165 1.10 0.13 -8.90
CA ALA A 165 -0.02 0.05 -7.97
C ALA A 165 -0.57 1.44 -7.62
N ALA A 166 -1.90 1.53 -7.50
CA ALA A 166 -2.61 2.68 -6.95
C ALA A 166 -3.77 2.19 -6.09
N GLN A 167 -4.28 3.05 -5.23
CA GLN A 167 -5.49 2.79 -4.46
C GLN A 167 -6.57 3.76 -4.94
N ALA A 168 -7.80 3.28 -5.05
CA ALA A 168 -8.96 4.09 -5.29
C ALA A 168 -9.38 4.84 -4.01
N ASP A 169 -10.00 6.00 -4.14
CA ASP A 169 -10.52 6.74 -3.00
C ASP A 169 -11.88 6.21 -2.51
N ALA A 170 -12.50 6.98 -1.62
CA ALA A 170 -13.84 6.72 -1.10
C ALA A 170 -14.92 6.62 -2.20
N TYR A 171 -14.72 7.26 -3.35
CA TYR A 171 -15.63 7.28 -4.49
C TYR A 171 -15.24 6.31 -5.60
N GLY A 172 -14.24 5.45 -5.34
CA GLY A 172 -13.75 4.47 -6.30
C GLY A 172 -12.88 5.08 -7.39
N GLU A 173 -12.49 6.36 -7.28
CA GLU A 173 -11.64 7.04 -8.24
C GLU A 173 -10.17 6.75 -7.97
N PHE A 174 -9.38 6.52 -9.02
CA PHE A 174 -7.94 6.32 -8.89
C PHE A 174 -7.17 7.04 -9.99
N ARG A 175 -5.90 7.32 -9.69
CA ARG A 175 -4.90 7.75 -10.67
C ARG A 175 -3.64 6.94 -10.46
N LEU A 176 -3.13 6.35 -11.54
CA LEU A 176 -1.93 5.53 -11.56
C LEU A 176 -0.92 6.11 -12.55
N PRO A 177 0.04 6.92 -12.06
CA PRO A 177 1.21 7.32 -12.83
C PRO A 177 2.06 6.10 -13.22
N LEU A 178 2.51 6.06 -14.47
CA LEU A 178 3.33 4.97 -14.99
C LEU A 178 4.78 5.43 -15.17
N ASP A 179 5.30 6.07 -14.12
CA ASP A 179 6.66 6.56 -14.06
C ASP A 179 7.65 5.44 -14.35
N ARG A 180 8.64 5.70 -15.22
CA ARG A 180 9.64 4.72 -15.70
C ARG A 180 9.19 3.77 -16.80
N LEU A 181 8.01 3.97 -17.41
CA LEU A 181 7.78 3.34 -18.71
C LEU A 181 8.84 3.82 -19.72
N PRO A 182 9.52 2.88 -20.41
CA PRO A 182 10.45 3.26 -21.46
C PRO A 182 9.74 4.11 -22.52
N ALA A 183 10.39 5.19 -22.94
CA ALA A 183 9.90 5.96 -24.06
C ALA A 183 10.03 5.13 -25.34
N LEU A 184 9.02 5.22 -26.19
CA LEU A 184 9.10 4.66 -27.54
C LEU A 184 9.98 5.58 -28.38
N THR A 185 11.06 5.05 -28.94
CA THR A 185 11.86 5.76 -29.94
C THR A 185 11.07 5.85 -31.25
N LYS A 186 11.41 6.83 -32.12
CA LYS A 186 10.73 7.00 -33.41
C LYS A 186 10.78 5.75 -34.30
N ASP A 187 11.81 4.91 -34.11
CA ASP A 187 12.04 3.68 -34.85
C ASP A 187 11.51 2.43 -34.13
N ALA A 188 10.78 2.58 -33.02
CA ALA A 188 10.23 1.45 -32.28
C ALA A 188 9.13 0.77 -33.10
N HIS A 189 9.30 -0.54 -33.35
CA HIS A 189 8.33 -1.36 -34.10
C HIS A 189 6.94 -1.45 -33.45
N GLN A 190 6.79 -1.12 -32.18
CA GLN A 190 5.51 -1.16 -31.45
C GLN A 190 5.24 0.20 -30.82
N LEU A 191 4.05 0.75 -31.08
CA LEU A 191 3.61 2.04 -30.53
C LEU A 191 2.95 1.94 -29.16
N THR A 192 2.83 0.72 -28.63
CA THR A 192 2.06 0.42 -27.42
C THR A 192 2.64 -0.77 -26.67
N TYR A 193 2.37 -0.84 -25.37
CA TYR A 193 2.67 -2.00 -24.54
C TYR A 193 1.40 -2.73 -24.13
N ALA A 194 1.46 -4.06 -24.15
CA ALA A 194 0.42 -4.88 -23.55
C ALA A 194 0.47 -4.71 -22.02
N ALA A 195 -0.70 -4.64 -21.40
CA ALA A 195 -0.80 -4.55 -19.95
C ALA A 195 -1.95 -5.39 -19.42
N LYS A 196 -1.83 -5.82 -18.17
CA LYS A 196 -2.86 -6.56 -17.44
C LYS A 196 -3.21 -5.81 -16.17
N LEU A 197 -4.49 -5.51 -16.02
CA LEU A 197 -5.07 -4.85 -14.86
C LEU A 197 -5.77 -5.87 -13.95
N GLU A 198 -5.40 -5.85 -12.68
CA GLU A 198 -5.98 -6.65 -11.61
C GLU A 198 -6.48 -5.71 -10.51
N VAL A 199 -7.54 -6.11 -9.80
CA VAL A 199 -8.13 -5.31 -8.72
C VAL A 199 -8.38 -6.18 -7.50
N LYS A 200 -8.01 -5.66 -6.34
CA LYS A 200 -8.44 -6.19 -5.04
C LYS A 200 -9.43 -5.22 -4.42
N ALA A 201 -10.57 -5.71 -3.99
CA ALA A 201 -11.64 -4.89 -3.43
C ALA A 201 -12.54 -5.73 -2.53
N SER A 202 -13.28 -5.07 -1.64
CA SER A 202 -14.26 -5.72 -0.80
C SER A 202 -15.48 -4.81 -0.67
N LYS A 203 -16.69 -5.39 -0.76
CA LYS A 203 -17.93 -4.66 -0.46
C LYS A 203 -18.07 -4.26 1.01
N LEU A 204 -17.25 -4.86 1.89
CA LEU A 204 -17.18 -4.47 3.30
C LEU A 204 -16.42 -3.15 3.50
N ALA A 205 -15.62 -2.70 2.52
CA ALA A 205 -15.00 -1.39 2.57
C ALA A 205 -16.02 -0.34 2.12
N THR A 206 -16.37 0.57 3.03
CA THR A 206 -17.25 1.72 2.72
C THR A 206 -16.44 3.01 2.70
N PRO A 207 -16.96 4.10 2.10
CA PRO A 207 -16.33 5.42 2.16
C PRO A 207 -15.91 5.84 3.58
N GLU A 208 -16.72 5.51 4.59
CA GLU A 208 -16.51 5.88 5.99
C GLU A 208 -15.66 4.87 6.77
N SER A 209 -15.58 3.62 6.28
CA SER A 209 -14.91 2.51 6.95
C SER A 209 -13.89 1.86 6.01
N PRO A 210 -12.69 2.47 5.85
CA PRO A 210 -11.61 1.84 5.10
C PRO A 210 -11.21 0.51 5.75
N LEU A 211 -10.84 -0.47 4.93
CA LEU A 211 -10.29 -1.74 5.40
C LEU A 211 -8.77 -1.75 5.28
N ASP A 212 -8.16 -2.73 5.95
CA ASP A 212 -6.76 -3.03 5.74
C ASP A 212 -6.55 -3.54 4.31
N LEU A 213 -5.74 -2.82 3.54
CA LEU A 213 -5.41 -3.12 2.15
C LEU A 213 -4.83 -4.53 1.97
N ASP A 214 -4.10 -5.00 3.00
CA ASP A 214 -3.46 -6.31 2.96
C ASP A 214 -4.47 -7.47 3.09
N LEU A 215 -5.70 -7.16 3.51
CA LEU A 215 -6.81 -8.12 3.63
C LEU A 215 -7.78 -8.08 2.44
N LEU A 216 -7.58 -7.18 1.47
CA LEU A 216 -8.49 -7.11 0.31
C LEU A 216 -8.36 -8.35 -0.58
N PRO A 217 -9.47 -9.05 -0.89
CA PRO A 217 -9.44 -10.20 -1.78
C PRO A 217 -9.34 -9.75 -3.25
N PRO A 218 -8.75 -10.56 -4.14
CA PRO A 218 -8.82 -10.33 -5.58
C PRO A 218 -10.25 -10.45 -6.09
N VAL A 219 -10.65 -9.56 -7.00
CA VAL A 219 -11.99 -9.53 -7.59
C VAL A 219 -11.90 -9.65 -9.11
N LYS A 220 -12.88 -10.34 -9.72
CA LYS A 220 -12.94 -10.47 -11.17
C LYS A 220 -13.43 -9.17 -11.82
N LEU A 221 -12.87 -8.80 -12.95
CA LEU A 221 -13.21 -7.62 -13.73
C LEU A 221 -14.10 -7.99 -14.91
N ALA A 222 -15.05 -7.12 -15.27
CA ALA A 222 -15.86 -7.29 -16.46
C ALA A 222 -14.98 -7.10 -17.71
N LYS A 223 -14.98 -8.10 -18.60
CA LYS A 223 -14.27 -8.10 -19.88
C LYS A 223 -15.19 -7.86 -21.09
N GLY A 224 -16.46 -7.57 -20.84
CA GLY A 224 -17.47 -7.40 -21.89
C GLY A 224 -18.85 -7.86 -21.44
N LYS A 225 -19.77 -7.87 -22.40
CA LYS A 225 -21.12 -8.44 -22.26
C LYS A 225 -21.32 -9.56 -23.28
N ASP A 226 -21.99 -10.62 -22.86
CA ASP A 226 -22.40 -11.73 -23.73
C ASP A 226 -23.53 -11.30 -24.69
N SER A 227 -24.01 -12.24 -25.51
CA SER A 227 -25.11 -11.99 -26.47
C SER A 227 -26.44 -11.65 -25.81
N LYS A 228 -26.61 -11.93 -24.51
CA LYS A 228 -27.79 -11.60 -23.71
C LYS A 228 -27.62 -10.30 -22.91
N GLY A 229 -26.50 -9.60 -23.09
CA GLY A 229 -26.20 -8.36 -22.40
C GLY A 229 -25.69 -8.54 -20.96
N LYS A 230 -25.41 -9.77 -20.52
CA LYS A 230 -24.89 -10.05 -19.17
C LYS A 230 -23.37 -9.86 -19.14
N SER A 231 -22.87 -9.26 -18.07
CA SER A 231 -21.43 -9.03 -17.87
C SER A 231 -20.68 -10.36 -17.82
N VAL A 232 -19.56 -10.44 -18.54
CA VAL A 232 -18.64 -11.58 -18.51
C VAL A 232 -17.40 -11.16 -17.75
N PHE A 233 -16.98 -11.98 -16.79
CA PHE A 233 -15.89 -11.63 -15.87
C PHE A 233 -14.62 -12.46 -16.10
N ALA A 234 -13.46 -11.85 -15.85
CA ALA A 234 -12.14 -12.48 -15.88
C ALA A 234 -11.30 -11.99 -14.69
N ASN A 235 -10.21 -12.70 -14.36
CA ASN A 235 -9.34 -12.32 -13.24
C ASN A 235 -8.54 -11.05 -13.51
N ALA A 236 -8.31 -10.71 -14.78
CA ALA A 236 -7.62 -9.52 -15.22
C ALA A 236 -8.32 -8.92 -16.43
N LEU A 237 -8.10 -7.62 -16.66
CA LEU A 237 -8.49 -6.92 -17.88
C LEU A 237 -7.23 -6.64 -18.71
N ASP A 238 -7.20 -7.12 -19.95
CA ASP A 238 -6.12 -6.80 -20.89
C ASP A 238 -6.31 -5.37 -21.41
N LEU A 239 -5.23 -4.60 -21.37
CA LEU A 239 -5.17 -3.20 -21.77
C LEU A 239 -4.01 -2.98 -22.74
N THR A 240 -4.09 -1.88 -23.47
CA THR A 240 -3.02 -1.38 -24.31
C THR A 240 -2.60 0.00 -23.80
N ILE A 241 -1.33 0.15 -23.44
CA ILE A 241 -0.79 1.38 -22.88
C ILE A 241 0.09 2.05 -23.92
N THR A 242 -0.17 3.33 -24.19
CA THR A 242 0.72 4.18 -24.98
C THR A 242 1.59 5.00 -24.03
N PRO A 243 2.91 4.81 -24.02
CA PRO A 243 3.81 5.63 -23.21
C PRO A 243 3.64 7.12 -23.50
N GLY A 244 3.63 7.93 -22.44
CA GLY A 244 3.48 9.38 -22.53
C GLY A 244 2.05 9.88 -22.64
N THR A 245 1.05 9.00 -22.69
CA THR A 245 -0.36 9.40 -22.69
C THR A 245 -1.03 9.14 -21.35
N VAL A 246 -2.07 9.93 -21.07
CA VAL A 246 -2.94 9.71 -19.91
C VAL A 246 -4.28 9.20 -20.42
N THR A 247 -4.65 7.99 -20.01
CA THR A 247 -5.82 7.29 -20.58
C THR A 247 -6.83 6.96 -19.49
N ASN A 248 -8.11 7.24 -19.75
CA ASN A 248 -9.21 6.74 -18.92
C ASN A 248 -9.44 5.25 -19.19
N VAL A 249 -9.53 4.44 -18.13
CA VAL A 249 -9.73 3.00 -18.25
C VAL A 249 -11.13 2.61 -17.79
N THR A 250 -11.83 1.87 -18.63
CA THR A 250 -13.17 1.34 -18.38
C THR A 250 -13.24 -0.13 -18.80
N SER A 251 -14.10 -0.92 -18.16
CA SER A 251 -14.40 -2.26 -18.65
C SER A 251 -15.10 -2.18 -20.03
N PRO A 252 -14.80 -3.08 -20.99
CA PRO A 252 -15.41 -3.04 -22.32
C PRO A 252 -16.94 -3.10 -22.25
N LYS A 253 -17.65 -2.16 -22.90
CA LYS A 253 -19.13 -2.00 -22.84
C LYS A 253 -19.69 -1.59 -21.45
N HIS A 254 -18.85 -0.99 -20.60
CA HIS A 254 -19.23 -0.40 -19.32
C HIS A 254 -18.69 1.04 -19.19
N PRO A 255 -19.34 1.92 -18.42
CA PRO A 255 -18.90 3.31 -18.23
C PRO A 255 -17.69 3.45 -17.29
N MET A 256 -17.35 2.39 -16.55
CA MET A 256 -16.30 2.35 -15.53
C MET A 256 -15.71 0.94 -15.44
N ILE A 257 -14.65 0.75 -14.65
CA ILE A 257 -14.17 -0.60 -14.35
C ILE A 257 -15.22 -1.29 -13.48
N THR A 258 -15.83 -2.35 -14.02
CA THR A 258 -16.91 -3.08 -13.34
C THR A 258 -16.35 -4.35 -12.72
N LEU A 259 -16.53 -4.49 -11.41
CA LEU A 259 -16.08 -5.63 -10.62
C LEU A 259 -17.22 -6.63 -10.42
N LYS A 260 -16.89 -7.91 -10.34
CA LYS A 260 -17.86 -8.93 -9.97
C LYS A 260 -18.28 -8.72 -8.51
N SER A 261 -19.59 -8.68 -8.30
CA SER A 261 -20.21 -8.61 -6.98
C SER A 261 -19.96 -9.83 -6.11
#